data_AF-A0A9X1X646-F1
#
_entry.id   AF-A0A9X1X646-F1
#
_cell.length_a   1.000
_cell.length_b   1.000
_cell.length_c   1.000
_cell.angle_alpha   90.00
_cell.angle_beta   90.00
_cell.angle_gamma   90.00
#
_symmetry.space_group_name_H-M   'P 1'
#
loop_
_entity.id
_entity.type
_entity.pdbx_description
1 polymer ?
#
loop_
_entity_poly.entity_id
_entity_poly.type
_entity_poly.pdbx_seq_one_letter_code
_entity_poly.pdbx_strand_id
1 'polypeptide(L)'
;MKDWIEKYRGINPGAILDRQLKKRKIKQKTFAREIHVPAQTINAIIKGVRKMTPEVSLKIDHALGLPESTMAVLQAIYESTLVKRKLESTAHPDFSRIRKILFWDTDFDKINWQQQKNAVIRRVLERGNEEEKQEIKRYYGVESINAVIETIITNHSQRRHLAKNTSL
;
A
#
# COMPACT_ATOMS: atom_id res chain seq x y z
N MET A 1 -5.03 16.62 -14.68
CA MET A 1 -4.71 15.16 -14.78
C MET A 1 -3.75 14.71 -13.66
N LYS A 2 -2.58 15.35 -13.50
CA LYS A 2 -1.57 14.97 -12.48
C LYS A 2 -2.13 14.85 -11.05
N ASP A 3 -2.89 15.83 -10.58
CA ASP A 3 -3.41 15.86 -9.21
C ASP A 3 -4.28 14.63 -8.85
N TRP A 4 -5.07 14.13 -9.79
CA TRP A 4 -5.91 12.95 -9.56
C TRP A 4 -5.08 11.68 -9.49
N ILE A 5 -4.13 11.52 -10.40
CA ILE A 5 -3.25 10.35 -10.46
C ILE A 5 -2.39 10.28 -9.20
N GLU A 6 -1.80 11.40 -8.79
CA GLU A 6 -0.96 11.47 -7.59
C GLU A 6 -1.76 11.18 -6.32
N LYS A 7 -2.96 11.77 -6.21
CA LYS A 7 -3.82 11.61 -5.03
C LYS A 7 -4.29 10.18 -4.79
N TYR A 8 -4.53 9.40 -5.86
CA TYR A 8 -5.09 8.06 -5.73
C TYR A 8 -4.18 6.94 -6.25
N ARG A 9 -2.89 7.24 -6.42
CA ARG A 9 -1.89 6.30 -6.92
C ARG A 9 -1.89 5.01 -6.09
N GLY A 10 -1.99 3.86 -6.77
CA GLY A 10 -1.91 2.53 -6.13
C GLY A 10 -3.15 2.10 -5.33
N ILE A 11 -4.23 2.90 -5.36
CA ILE A 11 -5.54 2.56 -4.79
C ILE A 11 -6.36 1.83 -5.86
N ASN A 12 -7.19 0.86 -5.44
CA ASN A 12 -8.11 0.17 -6.34
C ASN A 12 -9.07 1.18 -7.01
N PRO A 13 -9.10 1.27 -8.36
CA PRO A 13 -9.97 2.22 -9.06
C PRO A 13 -11.46 2.03 -8.82
N GLY A 14 -11.91 0.79 -8.59
CA GLY A 14 -13.30 0.52 -8.21
C GLY A 14 -13.68 1.15 -6.88
N ALA A 15 -12.76 1.14 -5.89
CA ALA A 15 -12.99 1.80 -4.61
C ALA A 15 -13.00 3.33 -4.74
N ILE A 16 -12.18 3.89 -5.65
CA ILE A 16 -12.20 5.33 -5.97
C ILE A 16 -13.57 5.69 -6.56
N LEU A 17 -14.05 4.91 -7.52
CA LEU A 17 -15.37 5.12 -8.15
C LEU A 17 -16.49 5.11 -7.09
N ASP A 18 -16.55 4.08 -6.25
CA ASP A 18 -17.56 3.99 -5.18
C ASP A 18 -17.54 5.22 -4.26
N ARG A 19 -16.33 5.68 -3.87
CA ARG A 19 -16.17 6.90 -3.08
C ARG A 19 -16.69 8.14 -3.82
N GLN A 20 -16.44 8.28 -5.13
CA GLN A 20 -16.94 9.42 -5.90
C GLN A 20 -18.47 9.42 -6.01
N LEU A 21 -19.07 8.25 -6.24
CA LEU A 21 -20.53 8.10 -6.30
C LEU A 21 -21.18 8.47 -4.96
N LYS A 22 -20.64 7.95 -3.85
CA LYS A 22 -21.11 8.28 -2.50
C LYS A 22 -20.99 9.77 -2.19
N LYS A 23 -19.86 10.40 -2.52
CA LYS A 23 -19.63 11.84 -2.31
C LYS A 23 -20.67 12.69 -3.06
N ARG A 24 -21.05 12.25 -4.26
CA ARG A 24 -22.04 12.93 -5.12
C ARG A 24 -23.49 12.51 -4.84
N LYS A 25 -23.71 11.61 -3.87
CA LYS A 25 -25.01 11.02 -3.55
C LYS A 25 -25.68 10.33 -4.76
N ILE A 26 -24.88 9.79 -5.69
CA ILE A 26 -25.35 9.08 -6.87
C ILE A 26 -25.45 7.59 -6.55
N LYS A 27 -26.62 6.98 -6.82
CA LYS A 27 -26.78 5.53 -6.70
C LYS A 27 -26.06 4.83 -7.84
N GLN A 28 -25.31 3.76 -7.51
CA GLN A 28 -24.56 2.97 -8.49
C GLN A 28 -25.41 2.46 -9.66
N LYS A 29 -26.61 1.95 -9.40
CA LYS A 29 -27.53 1.47 -10.45
C LYS A 29 -27.94 2.59 -11.41
N THR A 30 -28.18 3.79 -10.87
CA THR A 30 -28.51 4.98 -11.67
C THR A 30 -27.33 5.39 -12.53
N PHE A 31 -26.13 5.46 -11.93
CA PHE A 31 -24.90 5.80 -12.64
C PHE A 31 -24.60 4.80 -13.77
N ALA A 32 -24.72 3.51 -13.50
CA ALA A 32 -24.48 2.47 -14.50
C ALA A 32 -25.40 2.63 -15.73
N ARG A 33 -26.69 2.95 -15.50
CA ARG A 33 -27.65 3.23 -16.57
C ARG A 33 -27.28 4.48 -17.37
N GLU A 34 -26.86 5.54 -16.69
CA GLU A 34 -26.44 6.81 -17.30
C GLU A 34 -25.27 6.63 -18.27
N ILE A 35 -24.29 5.79 -17.91
CA ILE A 35 -23.13 5.52 -18.77
C ILE A 35 -23.32 4.35 -19.72
N HIS A 36 -24.53 3.80 -19.82
CA HIS A 36 -24.87 2.62 -20.63
C HIS A 36 -23.95 1.41 -20.36
N VAL A 37 -23.65 1.15 -19.09
CA VAL A 37 -22.88 -0.02 -18.63
C VAL A 37 -23.76 -0.89 -17.72
N PRO A 38 -23.76 -2.22 -17.84
CA PRO A 38 -24.52 -3.07 -16.93
C PRO A 38 -24.16 -2.83 -15.47
N ALA A 39 -25.17 -2.71 -14.60
CA ALA A 39 -24.96 -2.45 -13.17
C ALA A 39 -24.09 -3.52 -12.49
N GLN A 40 -24.17 -4.77 -12.97
CA GLN A 40 -23.33 -5.88 -12.53
C GLN A 40 -21.84 -5.64 -12.83
N THR A 41 -21.52 -5.04 -13.99
CA THR A 41 -20.15 -4.67 -14.35
C THR A 41 -19.60 -3.63 -13.39
N ILE A 42 -20.36 -2.57 -13.11
CA ILE A 42 -19.96 -1.54 -12.15
C ILE A 42 -19.80 -2.14 -10.74
N ASN A 43 -20.66 -3.08 -10.34
CA ASN A 43 -20.57 -3.75 -9.05
C ASN A 43 -19.30 -4.59 -8.95
N ALA A 44 -19.00 -5.37 -9.98
CA ALA A 44 -17.81 -6.20 -10.03
C ALA A 44 -16.53 -5.36 -10.04
N ILE A 45 -16.55 -4.19 -10.71
CA ILE A 45 -15.45 -3.22 -10.69
C ILE A 45 -15.26 -2.65 -9.29
N ILE A 46 -16.33 -2.16 -8.65
CA ILE A 46 -16.28 -1.61 -7.28
C ILE A 46 -15.73 -2.65 -6.28
N LYS A 47 -16.14 -3.91 -6.41
CA LYS A 47 -15.65 -5.01 -5.56
C LYS A 47 -14.23 -5.47 -5.91
N GLY A 48 -13.62 -4.95 -6.98
CA GLY A 48 -12.29 -5.36 -7.44
C GLY A 48 -12.23 -6.75 -8.06
N VAL A 49 -13.38 -7.38 -8.35
CA VAL A 49 -13.48 -8.69 -9.00
C VAL A 49 -13.22 -8.57 -10.50
N ARG A 50 -13.62 -7.44 -11.10
CA ARG A 50 -13.44 -7.15 -12.53
C ARG A 50 -12.60 -5.90 -12.72
N LYS A 51 -11.64 -5.96 -13.64
CA LYS A 51 -10.87 -4.79 -14.10
C LYS A 51 -11.74 -3.88 -14.97
N MET A 52 -11.53 -2.57 -14.88
CA MET A 52 -12.12 -1.64 -15.82
C MET A 52 -11.40 -1.69 -17.17
N THR A 53 -12.17 -1.82 -18.25
CA THR A 53 -11.68 -1.71 -19.62
C THR A 53 -11.49 -0.25 -20.00
N PRO A 54 -10.63 0.10 -20.98
CA PRO A 54 -10.47 1.48 -21.45
C PRO A 54 -11.81 2.17 -21.79
N GLU A 55 -12.72 1.46 -22.45
CA GLU A 55 -14.06 1.98 -22.81
C GLU A 55 -14.88 2.40 -21.57
N VAL A 56 -15.02 1.48 -20.60
CA VAL A 56 -15.72 1.76 -19.32
C VAL A 56 -15.03 2.89 -18.55
N SER A 57 -13.69 2.94 -18.54
CA SER A 57 -12.94 4.01 -17.89
C SER A 57 -13.24 5.38 -18.50
N LEU A 58 -13.26 5.49 -19.83
CA LEU A 58 -13.60 6.74 -20.53
C LEU A 58 -15.05 7.18 -20.26
N LYS A 59 -15.98 6.23 -20.28
CA LYS A 59 -17.39 6.48 -19.92
C LYS A 59 -17.53 7.02 -18.48
N ILE A 60 -16.78 6.47 -17.54
CA ILE A 60 -16.74 6.93 -16.15
C ILE A 60 -16.12 8.33 -16.05
N ASP A 61 -14.99 8.56 -16.71
CA ASP A 61 -14.29 9.85 -16.68
C ASP A 61 -15.22 10.96 -17.18
N HIS A 62 -15.87 10.75 -18.32
CA HIS A 62 -16.82 11.70 -18.89
C HIS A 62 -17.99 11.98 -17.94
N ALA A 63 -18.65 10.93 -17.44
CA ALA A 63 -19.83 11.09 -16.57
C ALA A 63 -19.52 11.74 -15.21
N LEU A 64 -18.29 11.58 -14.70
CA LEU A 64 -17.86 12.21 -13.46
C LEU A 64 -17.19 13.57 -13.67
N GLY A 65 -16.99 14.01 -14.92
CA GLY A 65 -16.25 15.23 -15.25
C GLY A 65 -14.79 15.16 -14.84
N LEU A 66 -14.18 13.98 -14.93
CA LEU A 66 -12.75 13.79 -14.70
C LEU A 66 -11.97 14.09 -15.99
N PRO A 67 -10.68 14.44 -15.89
CA PRO A 67 -9.81 14.49 -17.05
C PRO A 67 -9.83 13.15 -17.78
N GLU A 68 -9.84 13.18 -19.11
CA GLU A 68 -9.87 11.98 -19.93
C GLU A 68 -8.73 11.02 -19.57
N SER A 69 -9.00 9.71 -19.62
CA SER A 69 -8.07 8.63 -19.30
C SER A 69 -7.61 8.54 -17.83
N THR A 70 -8.18 9.33 -16.92
CA THR A 70 -7.81 9.29 -15.49
C THR A 70 -8.02 7.90 -14.90
N MET A 71 -9.21 7.31 -15.06
CA MET A 71 -9.51 6.01 -14.49
C MET A 71 -8.71 4.87 -15.15
N ALA A 72 -8.43 4.97 -16.46
CA ALA A 72 -7.61 4.00 -17.17
C ALA A 72 -6.16 4.00 -16.66
N VAL A 73 -5.58 5.18 -16.46
CA VAL A 73 -4.21 5.31 -15.91
C VAL A 73 -4.15 4.78 -14.47
N LEU A 74 -5.15 5.11 -13.63
CA LEU A 74 -5.23 4.58 -12.26
C LEU A 74 -5.31 3.05 -12.24
N GLN A 75 -6.04 2.45 -13.18
CA GLN A 75 -6.10 0.99 -13.35
C GLN A 75 -4.73 0.40 -13.69
N ALA A 76 -4.02 0.95 -14.68
CA ALA A 76 -2.69 0.47 -15.04
C ALA A 76 -1.69 0.57 -13.86
N ILE A 77 -1.73 1.67 -13.11
CA ILE A 77 -0.90 1.86 -11.92
C ILE A 77 -1.24 0.85 -10.82
N TYR A 78 -2.53 0.65 -10.55
CA TYR A 78 -2.98 -0.31 -9.53
C TYR A 78 -2.56 -1.73 -9.89
N GLU A 79 -2.69 -2.13 -11.15
CA GLU A 79 -2.24 -3.43 -11.64
C GLU A 79 -0.73 -3.61 -11.48
N SER A 80 0.05 -2.60 -11.85
CA SER A 80 1.51 -2.60 -11.66
C SER A 80 1.87 -2.74 -10.17
N THR A 81 1.09 -2.09 -9.29
CA THR A 81 1.26 -2.18 -7.84
C THR A 81 0.95 -3.59 -7.33
N LEU A 82 -0.08 -4.25 -7.84
CA LEU A 82 -0.40 -5.64 -7.48
C LEU A 82 0.68 -6.61 -7.93
N VAL A 83 1.19 -6.46 -9.16
CA VAL A 83 2.30 -7.28 -9.68
C VAL A 83 3.53 -7.10 -8.80
N LYS A 84 3.91 -5.85 -8.50
CA LYS A 84 5.03 -5.54 -7.62
C LYS A 84 4.88 -6.20 -6.25
N ARG A 85 3.70 -6.07 -5.61
CA ARG A 85 3.41 -6.72 -4.32
C ARG A 85 3.52 -8.24 -4.39
N LYS A 86 3.09 -8.87 -5.49
CA LYS A 86 3.18 -10.32 -5.66
C LYS A 86 4.64 -10.77 -5.74
N LEU A 87 5.46 -10.08 -6.56
CA LEU A 87 6.89 -10.35 -6.68
C LEU A 87 7.62 -10.12 -5.34
N GLU A 88 7.22 -9.09 -4.60
CA GLU A 88 7.75 -8.77 -3.27
C GLU A 88 7.32 -9.77 -2.21
N SER A 89 6.13 -10.36 -2.31
CA SER A 89 5.63 -11.34 -1.33
C SER A 89 6.42 -12.66 -1.34
N THR A 90 7.07 -12.99 -2.46
CA THR A 90 7.98 -14.14 -2.54
C THR A 90 9.40 -13.81 -2.08
N ALA A 91 9.73 -12.53 -1.96
CA ALA A 91 11.04 -12.12 -1.44
C ALA A 91 11.04 -12.24 0.08
N HIS A 92 11.97 -13.02 0.61
CA HIS A 92 12.20 -13.16 2.03
C HIS A 92 13.71 -13.31 2.30
N PRO A 93 14.20 -12.93 3.50
CA PRO A 93 15.57 -13.21 3.91
C PRO A 93 15.78 -14.72 4.07
N ASP A 94 17.03 -15.14 4.21
CA ASP A 94 17.34 -16.54 4.48
C ASP A 94 16.83 -16.94 5.88
N PHE A 95 15.78 -17.76 5.91
CA PHE A 95 15.16 -18.22 7.16
C PHE A 95 16.07 -19.12 7.98
N SER A 96 17.08 -19.76 7.39
CA SER A 96 18.05 -20.55 8.16
C SER A 96 18.91 -19.65 9.08
N ARG A 97 19.01 -18.36 8.76
CA ARG A 97 19.82 -17.36 9.46
C ARG A 97 19.00 -16.47 10.39
N ILE A 98 17.69 -16.72 10.53
CA ILE A 98 16.77 -15.95 11.38
C ILE A 98 15.97 -16.89 12.27
N ARG A 99 16.16 -16.79 13.59
CA ARG A 99 15.41 -17.62 14.54
C ARG A 99 13.96 -17.13 14.65
N LYS A 100 13.02 -18.06 14.48
CA LYS A 100 11.57 -17.78 14.59
C LYS A 100 11.17 -17.11 15.92
N ILE A 101 11.89 -17.40 17.02
CA ILE A 101 11.64 -16.83 18.35
C ILE A 101 11.72 -15.29 18.39
N LEU A 102 12.44 -14.65 17.46
CA LEU A 102 12.47 -13.19 17.36
C LEU A 102 11.07 -12.59 17.10
N PHE A 103 10.20 -13.35 16.46
CA PHE A 103 8.85 -12.96 16.08
C PHE A 103 7.80 -13.79 16.84
N TRP A 104 8.05 -14.12 18.11
CA TRP A 104 7.14 -14.94 18.92
C TRP A 104 5.69 -14.44 18.97
N ASP A 105 5.47 -13.14 18.78
CA ASP A 105 4.17 -12.46 18.76
C ASP A 105 3.54 -12.37 17.35
N THR A 106 4.18 -12.95 16.33
CA THR A 106 3.75 -12.87 14.92
C THR A 106 3.89 -14.21 14.24
N ASP A 107 2.92 -14.58 13.40
CA ASP A 107 3.05 -15.78 12.56
C ASP A 107 4.18 -15.58 11.53
N PHE A 108 5.33 -16.21 11.79
CA PHE A 108 6.57 -16.03 11.03
C PHE A 108 6.39 -16.28 9.53
N ASP A 109 5.61 -17.30 9.18
CA ASP A 109 5.43 -17.74 7.79
C ASP A 109 4.48 -16.79 7.02
N LYS A 110 3.79 -15.87 7.73
CA LYS A 110 2.91 -14.85 7.15
C LYS A 110 3.48 -13.43 7.19
N ILE A 111 4.71 -13.26 7.66
CA ILE A 111 5.37 -11.95 7.66
C ILE A 111 5.54 -11.48 6.22
N ASN A 112 5.03 -10.30 5.91
CA ASN A 112 5.32 -9.65 4.64
C ASN A 112 6.62 -8.87 4.80
N TRP A 113 7.76 -9.50 4.48
CA TRP A 113 9.10 -8.96 4.68
C TRP A 113 9.30 -7.61 3.98
N GLN A 114 8.64 -7.35 2.86
CA GLN A 114 8.76 -6.05 2.18
C GLN A 114 7.87 -4.97 2.82
N GLN A 115 6.60 -5.26 3.09
CA GLN A 115 5.67 -4.28 3.69
C GLN A 115 5.98 -3.96 5.15
N GLN A 116 6.47 -4.96 5.90
CA GLN A 116 6.78 -4.85 7.32
C GLN A 116 8.28 -4.60 7.58
N LYS A 117 9.04 -4.24 6.53
CA LYS A 117 10.48 -3.98 6.54
C LYS A 117 10.96 -3.21 7.77
N ASN A 118 10.36 -2.06 8.08
CA ASN A 118 10.80 -1.22 9.19
C ASN A 118 10.62 -1.92 10.56
N ALA A 119 9.51 -2.64 10.74
CA ALA A 119 9.24 -3.39 11.97
C ALA A 119 10.20 -4.57 12.11
N VAL A 120 10.45 -5.30 11.02
CA VAL A 120 11.43 -6.40 10.96
C VAL A 120 12.84 -5.91 11.28
N ILE A 121 13.32 -4.88 10.58
CA ILE A 121 14.65 -4.29 10.79
C ILE A 121 14.80 -3.88 12.25
N ARG A 122 13.84 -3.11 12.76
CA ARG A 122 13.87 -2.64 14.15
C ARG A 122 13.93 -3.80 15.14
N ARG A 123 13.09 -4.83 14.95
CA ARG A 123 13.03 -5.99 15.84
C ARG A 123 14.35 -6.78 15.85
N VAL A 124 14.95 -6.98 14.68
CA VAL A 124 16.23 -7.71 14.56
C VAL A 124 17.39 -6.87 15.12
N LEU A 125 17.39 -5.56 14.92
CA LEU A 125 18.39 -4.68 15.54
C LEU A 125 18.28 -4.66 17.08
N GLU A 126 17.05 -4.69 17.62
CA GLU A 126 16.80 -4.66 19.07
C GLU A 126 17.08 -5.99 19.78
N ARG A 127 16.72 -7.13 19.16
CA ARG A 127 16.69 -8.45 19.83
C ARG A 127 17.52 -9.53 19.14
N GLY A 128 17.98 -9.29 17.92
CA GLY A 128 18.72 -10.24 17.11
C GLY A 128 20.19 -10.37 17.51
N ASN A 129 20.77 -11.51 17.19
CA ASN A 129 22.21 -11.76 17.26
C ASN A 129 22.92 -11.16 16.03
N GLU A 130 24.24 -11.32 15.98
CA GLU A 130 25.04 -10.68 14.94
C GLU A 130 24.85 -11.31 13.55
N GLU A 131 24.60 -12.61 13.49
CA GLU A 131 24.27 -13.29 12.24
C GLU A 131 22.95 -12.79 11.65
N GLU A 132 21.93 -12.65 12.48
CA GLU A 132 20.59 -12.17 12.11
C GLU A 132 20.66 -10.72 11.59
N LYS A 133 21.46 -9.86 12.25
CA LYS A 133 21.68 -8.49 11.78
C LYS A 133 22.40 -8.45 10.44
N GLN A 134 23.42 -9.30 10.23
CA GLN A 134 24.10 -9.37 8.94
C GLN A 134 23.18 -9.88 7.83
N GLU A 135 22.32 -10.86 8.13
CA GLU A 135 21.34 -11.35 7.17
C GLU A 135 20.34 -10.25 6.78
N ILE A 136 19.77 -9.54 7.75
CA ILE A 136 18.84 -8.43 7.49
C ILE A 136 19.53 -7.29 6.73
N LYS A 137 20.81 -7.01 7.01
CA LYS A 137 21.62 -6.04 6.27
C LYS A 137 21.87 -6.48 4.83
N ARG A 138 22.18 -7.77 4.59
CA ARG A 138 22.33 -8.36 3.25
C ARG A 138 21.03 -8.25 2.46
N TYR A 139 19.91 -8.60 3.10
CA TYR A 139 18.61 -8.69 2.45
C TYR A 139 18.01 -7.33 2.10
N TYR A 140 18.01 -6.35 3.02
CA TYR A 140 17.44 -5.01 2.74
C TYR A 140 18.46 -3.98 2.23
N GLY A 141 19.75 -4.26 2.35
CA GLY A 141 20.82 -3.31 2.03
C GLY A 141 21.06 -2.27 3.12
N VAL A 142 22.25 -1.66 3.11
CA VAL A 142 22.73 -0.77 4.18
C VAL A 142 21.91 0.52 4.29
N GLU A 143 21.53 1.11 3.15
CA GLU A 143 20.75 2.35 3.10
C GLU A 143 19.41 2.21 3.82
N SER A 144 18.73 1.09 3.59
CA SER A 144 17.48 0.73 4.26
C SER A 144 17.61 0.65 5.78
N ILE A 145 18.71 0.06 6.25
CA ILE A 145 18.98 -0.08 7.68
C ILE A 145 19.22 1.30 8.30
N ASN A 146 20.05 2.12 7.66
CA ASN A 146 20.38 3.47 8.13
C ASN A 146 19.12 4.36 8.22
N ALA A 147 18.25 4.34 7.22
CA ALA A 147 17.00 5.09 7.24
C ALA A 147 16.09 4.73 8.43
N VAL A 148 16.04 3.44 8.80
CA VAL A 148 15.27 2.99 9.98
C VAL A 148 15.95 3.43 11.27
N ILE A 149 17.28 3.36 11.36
CA ILE A 149 18.05 3.84 12.51
C ILE A 149 17.82 5.34 12.72
N GLU A 150 17.90 6.16 11.68
CA GLU A 150 17.62 7.60 11.74
C GLU A 150 16.22 7.87 12.26
N THR A 151 15.21 7.13 11.78
CA THR A 151 13.83 7.24 12.25
C THR A 151 13.72 6.90 13.75
N ILE A 152 14.45 5.91 14.24
CA ILE A 152 14.47 5.54 15.66
C ILE A 152 15.10 6.66 16.50
N ILE A 153 16.21 7.24 16.05
CA ILE A 153 16.93 8.32 16.74
C ILE A 153 16.07 9.59 16.82
N THR A 154 15.45 10.01 15.70
CA THR A 154 14.58 11.20 15.66
C THR A 154 13.37 11.06 16.58
N ASN A 155 12.77 9.86 16.64
CA ASN A 155 11.67 9.60 17.58
C ASN A 155 12.12 9.68 19.06
N HIS A 156 13.35 9.26 19.37
CA HIS A 156 13.90 9.36 20.72
C HIS A 156 14.24 10.80 21.12
N SER A 157 14.79 11.61 20.21
CA SER A 157 15.11 13.02 20.50
C SER A 157 13.83 13.84 20.75
N GLN A 158 12.78 13.63 19.95
CA GLN A 158 11.48 14.28 20.16
C GLN A 158 10.82 13.88 21.48
N ARG A 159 10.87 12.60 21.86
CA ARG A 159 10.34 12.12 23.16
C ARG A 159 11.08 12.71 24.36
N ARG A 160 12.40 12.84 24.29
CA ARG A 160 13.20 13.51 25.34
C ARG A 160 12.84 14.99 25.49
N HIS A 161 12.51 15.66 24.39
CA HIS A 161 12.08 17.07 24.42
C HIS A 161 10.67 17.24 25.02
N LEU A 162 9.71 16.36 24.69
CA LEU A 162 8.38 16.39 25.31
C LEU A 162 8.42 16.05 26.81
N ALA A 163 9.20 15.05 27.22
CA ALA A 163 9.28 14.63 28.62
C ALA A 163 9.82 15.74 29.56
N LYS A 164 10.74 16.59 29.07
CA LYS A 164 11.26 17.76 29.81
C LYS A 164 10.22 18.88 29.98
N ASN A 165 9.25 18.99 29.08
CA ASN A 165 8.23 20.04 29.11
C ASN A 165 6.93 19.63 29.84
N THR A 166 6.83 18.38 30.30
CA THR A 166 5.61 17.84 30.95
C THR A 166 5.83 17.51 32.44
N SER A 167 6.98 17.88 33.01
CA SER A 167 7.22 17.78 34.46
C SER A 167 6.79 19.09 35.12
N LEU A 168 5.51 19.20 35.45
CA LEU A 168 4.95 20.19 36.38
C LEU A 168 4.52 19.46 37.65
#